data_AF-U6SPI1-F1
#
_entry.id   AF-U6SPI1-F1
#
_cell.length_a   1.000
_cell.length_b   1.000
_cell.length_c   1.000
_cell.angle_alpha   90.00
_cell.angle_beta   90.00
_cell.angle_gamma   90.00
#
_symmetry.space_group_name_H-M   'P 1'
#
loop_
_entity.id
_entity.type
_entity.pdbx_description
1 polymer ?
#
loop_
_entity_poly.entity_id
_entity_poly.type
_entity_poly.pdbx_seq_one_letter_code
_entity_poly.pdbx_strand_id
1 'polypeptide(L)' 'MSIKFLSDTTLLESYRKAIELGLDDDFVNLLKEELARRNLLPNDHLSN' A
#
# COMPACT_ATOMS: atom_id res chain seq x y z
N MET A 1 1.19 -14.07 -8.55
CA MET A 1 0.43 -12.88 -8.98
C MET A 1 1.28 -11.66 -8.64
N SER A 2 1.54 -10.74 -9.55
CA SER A 2 2.41 -9.58 -9.27
C SER A 2 1.55 -8.34 -9.01
N ILE A 3 1.78 -7.67 -7.87
CA ILE A 3 1.05 -6.44 -7.48
C ILE A 3 1.26 -5.28 -8.47
N LYS A 4 2.25 -5.38 -9.35
CA LYS A 4 2.54 -4.43 -10.43
C LYS A 4 1.39 -4.27 -11.43
N PHE A 5 0.46 -5.22 -11.49
CA PHE A 5 -0.70 -5.17 -12.38
C PHE A 5 -1.97 -4.62 -11.71
N LEU A 6 -1.93 -4.32 -10.41
CA LEU A 6 -3.04 -3.66 -9.74
C LEU A 6 -3.18 -2.24 -10.29
N SER A 7 -4.42 -1.78 -10.49
CA SER A 7 -4.69 -0.37 -10.70
C SER A 7 -4.33 0.43 -9.45
N ASP A 8 -4.11 1.72 -9.61
CA ASP A 8 -3.76 2.61 -8.50
C ASP A 8 -4.84 2.60 -7.40
N THR A 9 -6.11 2.57 -7.79
CA THR A 9 -7.25 2.46 -6.87
C THR A 9 -7.26 1.15 -6.10
N THR A 10 -7.07 0.01 -6.77
CA THR A 10 -7.04 -1.30 -6.11
C THR A 10 -5.81 -1.45 -5.21
N LEU A 11 -4.66 -0.91 -5.61
CA LEU A 11 -3.44 -0.94 -4.81
C LEU A 11 -3.60 -0.13 -3.52
N LEU A 12 -4.15 1.10 -3.60
CA LEU A 12 -4.44 1.94 -2.44
C LEU A 12 -5.43 1.28 -1.47
N GLU A 13 -6.55 0.75 -2.00
CA GLU A 13 -7.55 0.09 -1.16
C GLU A 13 -7.01 -1.19 -0.50
N SER A 14 -6.17 -1.95 -1.21
CA SER A 14 -5.51 -3.13 -0.65
C SER A 14 -4.56 -2.76 0.49
N TYR A 15 -3.76 -1.69 0.32
CA TYR A 15 -2.86 -1.19 1.36
C TYR A 15 -3.63 -0.75 2.62
N ARG A 16 -4.68 0.04 2.46
CA ARG A 16 -5.52 0.51 3.57
C ARG A 16 -6.17 -0.66 4.33
N LYS A 17 -6.74 -1.63 3.61
CA LYS A 17 -7.33 -2.82 4.23
C LYS A 17 -6.29 -3.72 4.89
N ALA A 18 -5.09 -3.83 4.33
CA ALA A 18 -4.02 -4.61 4.94
C ALA A 18 -3.62 -4.03 6.32
N ILE A 19 -3.54 -2.70 6.44
CA ILE A 19 -3.33 -2.02 7.71
C ILE A 19 -4.52 -2.24 8.66
N GLU A 20 -5.75 -2.02 8.19
CA GLU A 20 -6.97 -2.16 9.01
C GLU A 20 -7.13 -3.57 9.60
N LEU A 21 -6.80 -4.60 8.82
CA LEU A 21 -6.89 -5.99 9.24
C LEU A 21 -5.68 -6.48 10.04
N GLY A 22 -4.65 -5.65 10.21
CA GLY A 22 -3.41 -6.04 10.87
C GLY A 22 -2.72 -7.21 10.16
N LEU A 23 -2.67 -7.17 8.82
CA LEU A 23 -1.97 -8.20 8.05
C LEU A 23 -0.46 -8.12 8.29
N ASP A 24 0.22 -9.20 7.90
CA ASP A 24 1.66 -9.33 8.04
C ASP A 24 2.45 -8.15 7.47
N ASP A 25 3.47 -7.71 8.22
CA ASP A 25 4.25 -6.52 7.91
C ASP A 25 4.98 -6.64 6.56
N ASP A 26 5.43 -7.83 6.16
CA ASP A 26 6.09 -8.01 4.86
C ASP A 26 5.10 -7.79 3.71
N PHE A 27 3.85 -8.20 3.89
CA PHE A 27 2.79 -7.94 2.90
C PHE A 27 2.45 -6.45 2.83
N VAL A 28 2.32 -5.78 3.97
CA VAL A 28 2.07 -4.33 4.02
C VAL A 28 3.23 -3.57 3.38
N ASN A 29 4.47 -3.95 3.66
CA ASN A 29 5.67 -3.34 3.08
C ASN A 29 5.73 -3.53 1.57
N LEU A 30 5.36 -4.70 1.05
CA LEU A 30 5.31 -4.95 -0.39
C LEU A 30 4.34 -3.99 -1.11
N LEU A 31 3.16 -3.74 -0.53
CA LEU A 31 2.19 -2.78 -1.07
C LEU A 31 2.71 -1.34 -0.96
N LYS A 32 3.35 -1.01 0.16
CA LYS A 32 3.95 0.29 0.44
C LYS A 32 5.05 0.64 -0.57
N GLU A 33 5.93 -0.31 -0.88
CA GLU A 33 7.00 -0.14 -1.87
C GLU A 33 6.46 0.15 -3.26
N GLU A 34 5.41 -0.57 -3.68
CA GLU A 34 4.79 -0.35 -4.98
C GLU A 34 4.03 0.99 -5.05
N LEU A 35 3.37 1.40 -3.96
CA LEU A 35 2.78 2.74 -3.85
C LEU A 35 3.85 3.83 -3.91
N ALA A 36 4.99 3.64 -3.24
CA ALA A 36 6.13 4.55 -3.29
C ALA A 36 6.66 4.68 -4.71
N ARG A 37 6.87 3.54 -5.39
CA ARG A 37 7.35 3.47 -6.77
C ARG A 37 6.45 4.21 -7.75
N ARG A 38 5.14 4.26 -7.50
CA ARG A 38 4.15 4.98 -8.32
C ARG A 38 3.88 6.41 -7.86
N ASN A 39 4.53 6.86 -6.79
CA ASN A 39 4.28 8.17 -6.18
C ASN A 39 2.82 8.33 -5.69
N LEU A 40 2.25 7.25 -5.13
CA LEU A 40 0.88 7.16 -4.61
C LEU A 40 0.84 6.93 -3.10
N LEU A 41 1.99 6.95 -2.42
CA LEU A 41 2.05 6.81 -0.97
C LEU A 41 1.16 7.87 -0.31
N PRO A 42 0.15 7.48 0.49
CA PRO A 42 -0.66 8.43 1.23
C PRO A 42 0.24 9.22 2.19
N ASN A 43 0.09 10.55 2.23
CA ASN A 43 0.82 11.42 3.15
C ASN A 43 0.36 11.29 4.62
N ASP A 44 -0.51 10.34 4.93
CA ASP A 44 -1.22 10.22 6.21
C ASP A 44 -0.33 9.85 7.43
N HIS A 45 0.99 9.73 7.25
CA HIS A 45 1.94 9.50 8.34
C HIS A 45 2.99 10.62 8.52
N LEU A 46 2.86 11.76 7.84
CA LEU A 46 3.63 12.99 8.11
C LEU A 46 2.79 14.02 8.89
N SER A 47 2.04 13.54 9.88
CA SER A 47 1.52 14.40 10.94
C SER A 47 2.54 14.38 12.09
N ASN A 48 3.05 15.57 12.43
CA ASN A 48 3.85 15.91 13.62
C ASN A 48 3.50 15.12 14.88
#